data_AF-A0A359LSA1-F1
#
_entry.id   AF-A0A359LSA1-F1
#
_cell.length_a   1.000
_cell.length_b   1.000
_cell.length_c   1.000
_cell.angle_alpha   90.00
_cell.angle_beta   90.00
_cell.angle_gamma   90.00
#
_symmetry.space_group_name_H-M   'P 1'
#
loop_
_entity.id
_entity.type
_entity.pdbx_description
1 polymer ?
#
loop_
_entity_poly.entity_id
_entity_poly.type
_entity_poly.pdbx_seq_one_letter_code
_entity_poly.pdbx_strand_id
1 'polypeptide(L)'
;MIPFEEENKQLGWWWESKNPIGLPSRQQFSLFSWLSEHKRDASRMAAIRDMMRTADPTIYLLEDDDVLWHLVARLYVGEAIFFQPKPEPQQRIPPKVLASTPPAEAAAGAGPRPSSSAPREETEAPTLGANSDAAAQAAALVAAAESGVPFCEECLRQGSSR
;
A
#
# COMPACT_ATOMS: atom_id res chain seq x y z
N MET A 1 23.61 -25.05 26.81
CA MET A 1 23.79 -23.63 26.48
C MET A 1 24.45 -23.61 25.12
N ILE A 2 23.65 -23.51 24.06
CA ILE A 2 24.12 -23.48 22.68
C ILE A 2 24.32 -22.00 22.33
N PRO A 3 25.46 -21.60 21.75
CA PRO A 3 25.73 -20.19 21.48
C PRO A 3 24.75 -19.66 20.41
N PHE A 4 24.07 -18.56 20.75
CA PHE A 4 23.06 -17.86 19.94
C PHE A 4 23.60 -17.36 18.57
N GLU A 5 24.91 -17.38 18.35
CA GLU A 5 25.54 -17.05 17.06
C GLU A 5 25.46 -18.15 16.01
N GLU A 6 25.22 -19.41 16.39
CA GLU A 6 25.26 -20.54 15.45
C GLU A 6 23.90 -20.77 14.76
N GLU A 7 22.80 -20.35 15.40
CA GLU A 7 21.44 -20.45 14.86
C GLU A 7 21.20 -19.45 13.70
N ASN A 8 21.84 -18.28 13.75
CA ASN A 8 21.77 -17.29 12.67
C ASN A 8 22.51 -17.71 11.39
N LYS A 9 23.50 -18.60 11.48
CA LYS A 9 24.19 -19.14 10.29
C LYS A 9 23.34 -20.17 9.54
N GLN A 10 22.49 -20.92 10.24
CA GLN A 10 21.57 -21.86 9.58
C GLN A 10 20.43 -21.16 8.84
N LEU A 11 19.88 -20.08 9.42
CA LEU A 11 18.92 -19.24 8.71
C LEU A 11 19.54 -18.61 7.47
N GLY A 12 20.83 -18.20 7.55
CA GLY A 12 21.64 -17.74 6.43
C GLY A 12 21.66 -18.69 5.22
N TRP A 13 21.84 -19.99 5.47
CA TRP A 13 22.00 -21.00 4.43
C TRP A 13 20.66 -21.46 3.81
N TRP A 14 19.56 -21.32 4.54
CA TRP A 14 18.24 -21.75 4.03
C TRP A 14 17.65 -20.79 3.00
N TRP A 15 17.86 -19.48 3.16
CA TRP A 15 17.41 -18.50 2.15
C TRP A 15 18.31 -18.48 0.91
N GLU A 16 19.62 -18.69 1.07
CA GLU A 16 20.58 -18.70 -0.05
C GLU A 16 20.35 -19.88 -1.00
N SER A 17 19.81 -20.99 -0.49
CA SER A 17 19.43 -22.18 -1.26
C SER A 17 18.09 -22.03 -2.02
N LYS A 18 17.16 -21.22 -1.51
CA LYS A 18 15.82 -21.04 -2.10
C LYS A 18 15.58 -19.71 -2.81
N ASN A 19 16.55 -18.80 -2.81
CA ASN A 19 16.51 -17.57 -3.60
C ASN A 19 17.41 -17.72 -4.85
N PRO A 20 16.90 -18.27 -5.98
CA PRO A 20 17.69 -18.35 -7.21
C PRO A 20 18.02 -16.97 -7.83
N ILE A 21 17.56 -15.88 -7.20
CA ILE A 21 17.56 -14.51 -7.74
C ILE A 21 18.73 -13.66 -7.21
N GLY A 22 19.53 -14.19 -6.28
CA GLY A 22 20.67 -13.48 -5.70
C GLY A 22 20.30 -12.61 -4.50
N LEU A 23 21.33 -11.98 -3.92
CA LEU A 23 21.24 -11.16 -2.71
C LEU A 23 20.06 -10.17 -2.75
N PRO A 24 19.38 -9.92 -1.62
CA PRO A 24 18.23 -9.04 -1.62
C PRO A 24 18.65 -7.66 -2.08
N SER A 25 17.94 -7.13 -3.07
CA SER A 25 18.21 -5.78 -3.55
C SER A 25 17.98 -4.76 -2.43
N ARG A 26 18.59 -3.58 -2.52
CA ARG A 26 18.34 -2.47 -1.57
C ARG A 26 16.84 -2.18 -1.41
N GLN A 27 16.05 -2.40 -2.46
CA GLN A 27 14.59 -2.25 -2.44
C GLN A 27 13.90 -3.33 -1.60
N GLN A 28 14.33 -4.59 -1.72
CA GLN A 28 13.78 -5.68 -0.91
C GLN A 28 14.05 -5.47 0.58
N PHE A 29 15.25 -5.01 0.95
CA PHE A 29 15.55 -4.65 2.34
C PHE A 29 14.70 -3.48 2.85
N SER A 30 14.48 -2.45 2.02
CA SER A 30 13.60 -1.33 2.40
C SER A 30 12.16 -1.79 2.61
N LEU A 31 11.65 -2.67 1.74
CA LEU A 31 10.30 -3.21 1.83
C LEU A 31 10.15 -4.13 3.06
N PHE A 32 11.15 -4.97 3.33
CA PHE A 32 11.19 -5.79 4.53
C PHE A 32 11.17 -4.92 5.79
N SER A 33 12.06 -3.93 5.87
CA SER A 33 12.12 -3.01 7.01
C SER A 33 10.78 -2.32 7.28
N TRP A 34 10.09 -1.88 6.22
CA TRP A 34 8.77 -1.27 6.32
C TRP A 34 7.70 -2.28 6.80
N LEU A 35 7.70 -3.50 6.27
CA LEU A 35 6.80 -4.57 6.74
C LEU A 35 7.08 -4.97 8.19
N SER A 36 8.34 -4.96 8.62
CA SER A 36 8.73 -5.27 10.00
C SER A 36 8.15 -4.29 11.03
N GLU A 37 7.82 -3.05 10.62
CA GLU A 37 7.09 -2.10 11.49
C GLU A 37 5.71 -2.63 11.89
N HIS A 38 5.11 -3.50 11.07
CA HIS A 38 3.81 -4.10 11.32
C HIS A 38 3.88 -5.45 12.06
N LYS A 39 5.08 -5.99 12.28
CA LYS A 39 5.29 -7.27 12.99
C LYS A 39 4.72 -7.27 14.40
N ARG A 40 4.74 -6.12 15.09
CA ARG A 40 4.24 -5.99 16.47
C ARG A 40 2.71 -6.01 16.57
N ASP A 41 2.00 -5.82 15.45
CA ASP A 41 0.54 -5.86 15.40
C ASP A 41 0.09 -7.28 15.03
N ALA A 42 -0.29 -8.05 16.06
CA ALA A 42 -0.73 -9.43 15.91
C ALA A 42 -1.91 -9.57 14.94
N SER A 43 -2.79 -8.57 14.85
CA SER A 43 -3.94 -8.60 13.93
C SER A 43 -3.47 -8.44 12.49
N ARG A 44 -2.50 -7.56 12.23
CA ARG A 44 -1.90 -7.41 10.89
C ARG A 44 -1.13 -8.66 10.49
N MET A 45 -0.32 -9.24 11.37
CA MET A 45 0.41 -10.47 11.06
C MET A 45 -0.54 -11.65 10.82
N ALA A 46 -1.65 -11.75 11.54
CA ALA A 46 -2.68 -12.74 11.27
C ALA A 46 -3.31 -12.55 9.89
N ALA A 47 -3.65 -11.31 9.51
CA ALA A 47 -4.19 -10.99 8.19
C ALA A 47 -3.17 -11.28 7.06
N ILE A 48 -1.89 -10.96 7.27
CA ILE A 48 -0.81 -11.26 6.32
C ILE A 48 -0.68 -12.78 6.14
N ARG A 49 -0.66 -13.55 7.22
CA ARG A 49 -0.60 -15.03 7.16
C ARG A 49 -1.80 -15.62 6.44
N ASP A 50 -3.00 -15.12 6.72
CA ASP A 50 -4.23 -15.60 6.09
C ASP A 50 -4.25 -15.30 4.58
N MET A 51 -3.86 -14.10 4.19
CA MET A 51 -3.67 -13.75 2.78
C MET A 51 -2.66 -14.69 2.10
N MET A 52 -1.51 -14.89 2.73
CA MET A 52 -0.43 -15.72 2.20
C MET A 52 -0.81 -17.21 2.12
N ARG A 53 -1.67 -17.70 3.03
CA ARG A 53 -2.20 -19.07 3.02
C ARG A 53 -2.88 -19.42 1.70
N THR A 54 -3.58 -18.47 1.10
CA THR A 54 -4.29 -18.70 -0.18
C THR A 54 -3.32 -19.06 -1.30
N ALA A 55 -2.08 -18.57 -1.22
CA ALA A 55 -1.04 -18.85 -2.20
C ALA A 55 -0.16 -20.04 -1.80
N ASP A 56 0.14 -20.22 -0.51
CA ASP A 56 0.95 -21.34 -0.01
C ASP A 56 0.46 -21.81 1.38
N PRO A 57 -0.07 -23.04 1.49
CA PRO A 57 -0.59 -23.57 2.76
C PRO A 57 0.51 -23.90 3.79
N THR A 58 1.78 -23.96 3.40
CA THR A 58 2.91 -24.29 4.30
C THR A 58 3.32 -23.12 5.20
N ILE A 59 2.78 -21.93 4.96
CA ILE A 59 3.14 -20.67 5.63
C ILE A 59 2.86 -20.66 7.13
N TYR A 60 2.01 -21.54 7.64
CA TYR A 60 1.78 -21.66 9.09
C TYR A 60 2.96 -22.18 9.88
N LEU A 61 3.90 -22.86 9.22
CA LEU A 61 5.09 -23.40 9.86
C LEU A 61 6.22 -22.36 9.92
N LEU A 62 6.05 -21.22 9.27
CA LEU A 62 7.05 -20.17 9.18
C LEU A 62 6.94 -19.17 10.34
N GLU A 63 8.10 -18.73 10.83
CA GLU A 63 8.18 -17.61 11.75
C GLU A 63 7.74 -16.31 11.08
N ASP A 64 7.38 -15.31 11.88
CA ASP A 64 6.92 -14.01 11.37
C ASP A 64 7.90 -13.40 10.36
N ASP A 65 9.21 -13.48 10.61
CA ASP A 65 10.23 -12.91 9.71
C ASP A 65 10.28 -13.64 8.37
N ASP A 66 10.14 -14.96 8.37
CA ASP A 66 10.11 -15.77 7.15
C ASP A 66 8.85 -15.48 6.33
N VAL A 67 7.70 -15.30 6.99
CA VAL A 67 6.45 -14.89 6.34
C VAL A 67 6.62 -13.53 5.66
N LEU A 68 7.25 -12.57 6.33
CA LEU A 68 7.51 -11.25 5.77
C LEU A 68 8.46 -11.31 4.58
N TRP A 69 9.53 -12.11 4.65
CA TRP A 69 10.43 -12.32 3.50
C TRP A 69 9.73 -12.97 2.30
N HIS A 70 8.86 -13.96 2.53
CA HIS A 70 8.05 -14.56 1.47
C HIS A 70 7.11 -13.52 0.85
N LEU A 71 6.51 -12.64 1.66
CA LEU A 71 5.68 -11.55 1.16
C LEU A 71 6.50 -10.55 0.32
N VAL A 72 7.70 -10.17 0.75
CA VAL A 72 8.61 -9.29 0.00
C VAL A 72 8.95 -9.89 -1.36
N ALA A 73 9.27 -11.18 -1.42
CA ALA A 73 9.58 -11.88 -2.67
C ALA A 73 8.39 -11.80 -3.64
N ARG A 74 7.16 -12.05 -3.17
CA ARG A 74 5.95 -11.99 -3.99
C ARG A 74 5.63 -10.57 -4.47
N LEU A 75 5.78 -9.57 -3.61
CA LEU A 75 5.59 -8.16 -3.96
C LEU A 75 6.61 -7.72 -5.03
N TYR A 76 7.84 -8.21 -4.96
CA TYR A 76 8.89 -7.88 -5.91
C TYR A 76 8.65 -8.51 -7.30
N VAL A 77 8.14 -9.74 -7.35
CA VAL A 77 7.75 -10.41 -8.61
C VAL A 77 6.44 -9.85 -9.17
N GLY A 78 5.69 -9.07 -8.38
CA GLY A 78 4.40 -8.51 -8.77
C GLY A 78 3.24 -9.50 -8.65
N GLU A 79 3.43 -10.61 -7.92
CA GLU A 79 2.36 -11.59 -7.65
C GLU A 79 1.43 -11.15 -6.51
N ALA A 80 1.86 -10.15 -5.74
CA ALA A 80 1.06 -9.55 -4.68
C ALA A 80 1.05 -8.03 -4.85
N ILE A 81 -0.05 -7.40 -4.43
CA ILE A 81 -0.15 -5.96 -4.33
C ILE A 81 -0.64 -5.66 -2.92
N PHE A 82 0.07 -4.77 -2.23
CA PHE A 82 -0.30 -4.36 -0.89
C PHE A 82 -1.14 -3.09 -0.96
N PHE A 83 -2.41 -3.18 -0.56
CA PHE A 83 -3.26 -2.01 -0.39
C PHE A 83 -3.30 -1.65 1.09
N GLN A 84 -2.71 -0.51 1.45
CA GLN A 84 -3.07 0.12 2.72
C GLN A 84 -4.42 0.80 2.52
N PRO A 85 -5.50 0.34 3.17
CA PRO A 85 -6.72 1.13 3.18
C PRO A 85 -6.35 2.47 3.80
N LYS A 86 -6.52 3.54 3.03
CA LYS A 86 -6.40 4.90 3.55
C LYS A 86 -7.28 4.92 4.80
N PRO A 87 -6.77 5.30 5.99
CA PRO A 87 -7.60 5.35 7.17
C PRO A 87 -8.76 6.27 6.84
N GLU A 88 -9.94 5.68 6.64
CA GLU A 88 -11.14 6.45 6.38
C GLU A 88 -11.27 7.36 7.59
N PRO A 89 -11.33 8.70 7.40
CA PRO A 89 -11.36 9.63 8.52
C PRO A 89 -12.54 9.20 9.35
N GLN A 90 -12.24 8.59 10.50
CA GLN A 90 -13.19 7.90 11.34
C GLN A 90 -14.29 8.90 11.58
N GLN A 91 -15.40 8.75 10.85
CA GLN A 91 -16.42 9.78 10.75
C GLN A 91 -16.85 9.93 12.19
N ARG A 92 -16.50 11.07 12.83
CA ARG A 92 -16.75 11.27 14.25
C ARG A 92 -18.26 11.18 14.35
N ILE A 93 -18.76 10.00 14.70
CA ILE A 93 -20.13 9.83 15.12
C ILE A 93 -20.16 10.76 16.32
N PRO A 94 -20.87 11.91 16.23
CA PRO A 94 -20.97 12.78 17.38
C PRO A 94 -21.45 11.88 18.51
N PRO A 95 -20.79 11.90 19.69
CA PRO A 95 -21.19 11.04 20.79
C PRO A 95 -22.69 11.22 20.91
N LYS A 96 -23.43 10.15 20.60
CA LYS A 96 -24.89 10.15 20.69
C LYS A 96 -25.11 10.44 22.15
N VAL A 97 -25.39 11.70 22.47
CA VAL A 97 -25.72 12.15 23.80
C VAL A 97 -26.81 11.17 24.20
N LEU A 98 -26.49 10.29 25.14
CA LEU A 98 -27.47 9.46 25.81
C LEU A 98 -28.32 10.49 26.54
N ALA A 99 -29.30 11.04 25.81
CA ALA A 99 -30.37 11.80 26.36
C ALA A 99 -31.05 10.83 27.31
N SER A 100 -30.74 10.98 28.60
CA SER A 100 -31.52 10.46 29.69
C SER A 100 -32.97 10.72 29.34
N THR A 101 -33.73 9.67 29.08
CA THR A 101 -35.15 9.72 28.79
C THR A 101 -35.84 10.43 29.97
N PRO A 102 -36.41 11.65 29.81
CA PRO A 102 -37.45 12.10 30.72
C PRO A 102 -38.79 11.47 30.28
N PRO A 103 -39.74 11.25 31.21
CA PRO A 103 -41.06 10.77 30.84
C PRO A 103 -41.79 11.84 30.02
N ALA A 104 -42.64 11.34 29.12
CA ALA A 104 -43.36 12.06 28.10
C ALA A 104 -44.11 13.32 28.59
N GLU A 105 -43.97 14.43 27.87
CA GLU A 105 -45.11 15.32 27.61
C GLU A 105 -44.92 16.10 26.31
N ALA A 106 -46.03 16.28 25.61
CA ALA A 106 -46.14 16.74 24.23
C ALA A 106 -45.80 18.23 24.06
N ALA A 107 -45.13 18.58 22.97
CA ALA A 107 -45.36 19.85 22.28
C ALA A 107 -44.79 19.83 20.86
N ALA A 108 -45.63 20.26 19.92
CA ALA A 108 -45.35 20.40 18.51
C ALA A 108 -44.24 21.42 18.20
N GLY A 109 -43.47 21.14 17.15
CA GLY A 109 -42.47 22.06 16.61
C GLY A 109 -41.80 21.48 15.37
N ALA A 110 -42.54 21.42 14.26
CA ALA A 110 -41.99 21.09 12.95
C ALA A 110 -41.14 22.26 12.44
N GLY A 111 -39.84 22.24 12.75
CA GLY A 111 -38.85 23.09 12.10
C GLY A 111 -38.37 22.45 10.77
N PRO A 112 -38.17 23.23 9.70
CA PRO A 112 -37.71 22.70 8.42
C PRO A 112 -36.28 22.17 8.52
N ARG A 113 -36.09 20.90 8.14
CA ARG A 113 -34.78 20.26 7.97
C ARG A 113 -34.00 21.00 6.87
N PRO A 114 -32.72 21.38 7.09
CA PRO A 114 -31.85 21.72 5.98
C PRO A 114 -31.62 20.45 5.14
N SER A 115 -32.03 20.51 3.88
CA SER A 115 -31.72 19.53 2.85
C SER A 115 -30.21 19.33 2.78
N SER A 116 -29.76 18.10 3.00
CA SER A 116 -28.39 17.70 2.70
C SER A 116 -28.23 17.71 1.18
N SER A 117 -27.55 18.72 0.67
CA SER A 117 -27.10 18.77 -0.72
C SER A 117 -26.18 17.58 -0.97
N ALA A 118 -26.58 16.70 -1.90
CA ALA A 118 -25.69 15.67 -2.43
C ALA A 118 -24.44 16.35 -3.04
N PRO A 119 -23.27 15.69 -3.02
CA PRO A 119 -22.10 16.13 -3.75
C PRO A 119 -22.48 16.35 -5.21
N ARG A 120 -22.45 17.60 -5.65
CA ARG A 120 -22.66 17.96 -7.04
C ARG A 120 -21.43 17.47 -7.80
N GLU A 121 -21.59 16.54 -8.73
CA GLU A 121 -20.60 16.26 -9.76
C GLU A 121 -20.33 17.56 -10.50
N GLU A 122 -19.26 18.23 -10.08
CA GLU A 122 -18.72 19.38 -10.77
C GLU A 122 -17.94 18.82 -11.95
N THR A 123 -18.61 18.74 -13.10
CA THR A 123 -17.97 18.46 -14.38
C THR A 123 -16.96 19.58 -14.61
N GLU A 124 -15.71 19.37 -14.21
CA GLU A 124 -14.62 20.29 -14.54
C GLU A 124 -14.59 20.47 -16.05
N ALA A 125 -14.61 21.73 -16.48
CA ALA A 125 -14.46 22.07 -17.87
C ALA A 125 -13.13 21.49 -18.38
N PRO A 126 -13.07 20.94 -19.60
CA PRO A 126 -11.83 20.46 -20.19
C PRO A 126 -10.76 21.54 -20.09
N THR A 127 -9.71 21.29 -19.31
CA THR A 127 -8.57 22.21 -19.11
C THR A 127 -7.68 22.31 -20.35
N LEU A 128 -7.85 21.38 -21.29
CA LEU A 128 -7.18 21.37 -22.58
C LEU A 128 -7.98 22.22 -23.58
N GLY A 129 -7.29 23.11 -24.31
CA GLY A 129 -7.93 23.93 -25.34
C GLY A 129 -8.55 23.07 -26.44
N ALA A 130 -9.58 23.57 -27.13
CA ALA A 130 -10.33 22.84 -28.17
C ALA A 130 -9.46 22.32 -29.34
N ASN A 131 -8.26 22.88 -29.51
CA ASN A 131 -7.29 22.50 -30.55
C ASN A 131 -6.19 21.55 -30.06
N SER A 132 -6.40 20.91 -28.90
CA SER A 132 -5.41 19.96 -28.35
C SER A 132 -5.53 18.62 -29.08
N ASP A 133 -4.51 18.27 -29.86
CA ASP A 133 -4.42 16.94 -30.48
C ASP A 133 -3.81 15.94 -29.49
N ALA A 134 -4.69 15.23 -28.79
CA ALA A 134 -4.31 14.21 -27.82
C ALA A 134 -3.49 13.07 -28.46
N ALA A 135 -3.73 12.75 -29.73
CA ALA A 135 -3.00 11.70 -30.42
C ALA A 135 -1.56 12.14 -30.73
N ALA A 136 -1.37 13.38 -31.17
CA ALA A 136 -0.05 13.96 -31.37
C ALA A 136 0.75 14.06 -30.06
N GLN A 137 0.10 14.43 -28.95
CA GLN A 137 0.73 14.45 -27.63
C GLN A 137 1.17 13.05 -27.18
N ALA A 138 0.30 12.05 -27.33
CA ALA A 138 0.64 10.67 -27.00
C ALA A 138 1.81 10.13 -27.84
N ALA A 139 1.80 10.39 -29.16
CA ALA A 139 2.87 9.98 -30.06
C ALA A 139 4.22 10.65 -29.69
N ALA A 140 4.20 11.93 -29.31
CA ALA A 140 5.40 12.63 -28.85
C ALA A 140 5.98 12.03 -27.56
N LEU A 141 5.13 11.61 -26.62
CA LEU A 141 5.57 10.96 -25.38
C LEU A 141 6.20 9.59 -25.64
N VAL A 142 5.62 8.79 -26.54
CA VAL A 142 6.18 7.49 -26.93
C VAL A 142 7.53 7.67 -27.62
N ALA A 143 7.63 8.57 -28.60
CA ALA A 143 8.88 8.84 -29.31
C ALA A 143 9.98 9.34 -28.36
N ALA A 144 9.64 10.17 -27.37
CA ALA A 144 10.59 10.61 -26.38
C ALA A 144 11.07 9.46 -25.48
N ALA A 145 10.18 8.56 -25.06
CA ALA A 145 10.55 7.37 -24.30
C ALA A 145 11.47 6.43 -25.11
N GLU A 146 11.19 6.22 -26.40
CA GLU A 146 12.02 5.41 -27.30
C GLU A 146 13.41 6.02 -27.54
N SER A 147 13.49 7.35 -27.62
CA SER A 147 14.77 8.06 -27.82
C SER A 147 15.74 7.95 -26.64
N GLY A 148 15.27 7.45 -25.49
CA GLY A 148 16.08 7.31 -24.28
C GLY A 148 16.56 8.63 -23.70
N VAL A 149 16.03 9.78 -24.15
CA VAL A 149 16.36 11.08 -23.59
C VAL A 149 15.68 11.17 -22.21
N PRO A 150 16.45 11.25 -21.13
CA PRO A 150 15.87 11.37 -19.81
C PRO A 150 15.10 12.68 -19.69
N PHE A 151 13.82 12.59 -19.33
CA PHE A 151 12.94 13.75 -19.13
C PHE A 151 13.32 14.60 -17.90
N CYS A 152 14.16 14.06 -17.00
CA CYS A 152 14.55 14.71 -15.76
C CYS A 152 16.01 15.19 -15.80
N GLU A 153 16.29 16.40 -15.31
CA GLU A 153 17.63 16.97 -15.29
C GLU A 153 18.59 16.12 -14.44
N GLU A 154 18.12 15.53 -13.34
CA GLU A 154 18.91 14.62 -12.51
C GLU A 154 19.28 13.32 -13.22
N CYS A 155 18.41 12.86 -14.13
CA CYS A 155 18.58 11.62 -14.88
C CYS A 155 19.65 11.81 -15.98
N LEU A 156 19.64 12.99 -16.64
CA LEU A 156 20.69 13.39 -17.58
C LEU A 156 22.07 13.49 -16.90
N ARG A 157 22.11 14.03 -15.67
CA ARG A 157 23.35 14.18 -14.88
C ARG A 157 23.92 12.83 -14.40
N GLN A 158 23.09 11.80 -14.21
CA GLN A 158 23.53 10.46 -13.81
C GLN A 158 23.98 9.58 -14.99
N GLY A 159 23.40 9.79 -16.19
CA GLY A 159 23.75 9.01 -17.38
C GLY A 159 25.13 9.32 -17.97
N SER A 160 25.72 10.48 -17.65
CA SER A 160 27.02 10.94 -18.16
C SER A 160 28.23 10.51 -17.31
N SER A 161 28.01 9.72 -16.25
CA SER A 161 29.07 9.21 -15.35
C SER A 161 29.54 7.78 -15.70
N ARG A 162 29.42 7.34 -16.96
CA ARG A 162 29.96 6.05 -17.43
C ARG A 162 31.19 6.24 -18.30
#